data_AF-A0AAU8FXQ6-F1
#
_entry.id   AF-A0AAU8FXQ6-F1
#
_cell.length_a   1.000
_cell.length_b   1.000
_cell.length_c   1.000
_cell.angle_alpha   90.00
_cell.angle_beta   90.00
_cell.angle_gamma   90.00
#
_symmetry.space_group_name_H-M   'P 1'
#
loop_
_entity.id
_entity.type
_entity.pdbx_description
1 polymer ?
#
loop_
_entity_poly.entity_id
_entity_poly.type
_entity_poly.pdbx_seq_one_letter_code
_entity_poly.pdbx_strand_id
1 'polypeptide(L)'
;MSGDRGGRPGAAGDGVTAAPAAASPTAEPGPTVLVAPVLVRDYRRLLRLFPYTYRRAHEAEMLGHLLDGARPGRSRPTRAERWDLLRAAAREWALAPLGSTPRQRRAATGLLFVLLPAVLVVMAVRVLAFAAAIVRAMLGPDGGAPLAATVPTAPMWALWIAAVALTLVGARRVGLVVAVLAAGAGVAALVGSVAAGSAYAAYLDAPWVVGLVAYAGVLAAGRTCRVGAEPVALRAATVWAMALVLGAFVAATSADAAHLGMPWWSGGALVSWTLQALAVPVVLLLGVALLWRRTRQAVPVLGGLAVAVLLSRSTFFWSGTVSIQTADLGNVVGLLAIAAAATLVLRWVVNRLDELSEARAAHGALLAATGGTPHPDAPHPGEPTAV
;
A
#
# COMPACT_ATOMS: atom_id res chain seq x y z
N MET A 1 10.07 15.98 44.25
CA MET A 1 10.51 14.74 44.94
C MET A 1 11.47 14.02 44.02
N SER A 2 12.75 14.25 44.28
CA SER A 2 13.89 13.74 43.51
C SER A 2 14.23 12.34 44.04
N GLY A 3 14.26 11.35 43.15
CA GLY A 3 14.53 9.95 43.48
C GLY A 3 15.76 9.47 42.74
N ASP A 4 16.91 9.92 43.24
CA ASP A 4 18.25 9.45 42.93
C ASP A 4 18.42 7.97 43.32
N ARG A 5 18.79 7.11 42.36
CA ARG A 5 19.28 5.75 42.62
C ARG A 5 20.32 5.34 41.59
N GLY A 6 21.57 5.49 41.99
CA GLY A 6 22.38 4.32 42.31
C GLY A 6 23.14 3.72 41.14
N GLY A 7 24.32 4.29 40.90
CA GLY A 7 25.37 3.64 40.13
C GLY A 7 25.86 2.35 40.78
N ARG A 8 26.28 1.41 39.94
CA ARG A 8 27.15 0.29 40.28
C ARG A 8 28.41 0.37 39.42
N PRO A 9 29.57 0.69 40.01
CA PRO A 9 30.87 0.37 39.43
C PRO A 9 31.40 -0.93 40.05
N GLY A 10 32.16 -1.69 39.27
CA GLY A 10 33.05 -2.73 39.81
C GLY A 10 32.84 -4.12 39.22
N ALA A 11 33.72 -4.50 38.30
CA ALA A 11 34.75 -5.49 38.62
C ALA A 11 35.75 -5.55 37.45
N ALA A 12 36.90 -4.92 37.67
CA ALA A 12 38.13 -5.26 36.98
C ALA A 12 38.51 -6.69 37.42
N GLY A 13 38.66 -7.58 36.45
CA GLY A 13 39.20 -8.92 36.63
C GLY A 13 40.54 -8.99 35.92
N ASP A 14 41.59 -9.08 36.72
CA ASP A 14 42.99 -9.09 36.33
C ASP A 14 43.38 -10.33 35.50
N GLY A 15 44.24 -10.04 34.52
CA GLY A 15 45.45 -10.79 34.18
C GLY A 15 45.48 -12.31 34.40
N VAL A 16 45.26 -13.04 33.31
CA VAL A 16 46.01 -14.28 33.05
C VAL A 16 46.62 -14.18 31.66
N THR A 17 47.88 -13.72 31.62
CA THR A 17 48.79 -13.89 30.50
C THR A 17 49.12 -15.37 30.34
N ALA A 18 48.34 -16.08 29.53
CA ALA A 18 48.72 -17.38 29.00
C ALA A 18 49.59 -17.16 27.75
N ALA A 19 50.82 -17.66 27.83
CA ALA A 19 51.79 -17.65 26.75
C ALA A 19 51.25 -18.29 25.45
N PRO A 20 51.76 -17.88 24.27
CA PRO A 20 51.37 -18.46 23.00
C PRO A 20 51.98 -19.87 22.88
N ALA A 21 51.17 -20.87 23.16
CA ALA A 21 51.51 -22.26 22.86
C ALA A 21 51.64 -22.43 21.34
N ALA A 22 52.74 -23.05 20.97
CA ALA A 22 53.21 -23.22 19.60
C ALA A 22 52.18 -23.90 18.69
N ALA A 23 52.30 -23.54 17.41
CA ALA A 23 51.58 -24.06 16.27
C ALA A 23 51.31 -25.57 16.33
N SER A 24 50.03 -25.92 16.26
CA SER A 24 49.58 -27.19 15.70
C SER A 24 49.19 -26.95 14.23
N PRO A 25 49.93 -27.49 13.26
CA PRO A 25 49.64 -27.31 11.85
C PRO A 25 48.83 -28.50 11.34
N THR A 26 47.49 -28.39 11.37
CA THR A 26 46.57 -29.13 10.48
C THR A 26 45.13 -28.76 10.84
N ALA A 27 44.74 -27.52 10.51
CA ALA A 27 43.35 -27.28 10.20
C ALA A 27 43.07 -28.07 8.92
N GLU A 28 42.55 -29.29 9.05
CA GLU A 28 41.93 -29.98 7.92
C GLU A 28 40.96 -28.98 7.27
N PRO A 29 41.02 -28.77 5.95
CA PRO A 29 39.99 -28.00 5.26
C PRO A 29 38.67 -28.71 5.56
N GLY A 30 37.86 -28.11 6.44
CA GLY A 30 36.58 -28.67 6.83
C GLY A 30 35.81 -29.10 5.59
N PRO A 31 35.14 -30.27 5.61
CA PRO A 31 34.60 -30.91 4.43
C PRO A 31 33.81 -29.89 3.63
N THR A 32 34.35 -29.48 2.47
CA THR A 32 33.65 -28.62 1.53
C THR A 32 32.40 -29.36 1.14
N VAL A 33 31.27 -29.00 1.75
CA VAL A 33 29.97 -29.59 1.44
C VAL A 33 29.73 -29.33 -0.05
N LEU A 34 29.91 -30.37 -0.86
CA LEU A 34 29.74 -30.31 -2.31
C LEU A 34 28.26 -30.10 -2.61
N VAL A 35 27.85 -28.83 -2.70
CA VAL A 35 26.51 -28.45 -3.13
C VAL A 35 26.41 -28.69 -4.64
N ALA A 36 25.44 -29.51 -5.06
CA ALA A 36 25.21 -29.75 -6.47
C ALA A 36 24.86 -28.45 -7.22
N PRO A 37 25.55 -28.09 -8.33
CA PRO A 37 25.32 -26.83 -9.05
C PRO A 37 23.90 -26.71 -9.61
N VAL A 38 23.23 -27.84 -9.85
CA VAL A 38 21.82 -27.91 -10.29
C VAL A 38 20.88 -27.36 -9.21
N LEU A 39 21.13 -27.66 -7.93
CA LEU A 39 20.29 -27.20 -6.83
C LEU A 39 20.33 -25.67 -6.70
N VAL A 40 21.53 -25.08 -6.82
CA VAL A 40 21.74 -23.62 -6.80
C VAL A 40 20.98 -22.96 -7.94
N ARG A 41 21.02 -23.54 -9.15
CA ARG A 41 20.29 -23.03 -10.33
C ARG A 41 18.77 -23.08 -10.11
N ASP A 42 18.26 -24.17 -9.55
CA ASP A 42 16.83 -24.33 -9.26
C ASP A 42 16.36 -23.32 -8.20
N TYR A 43 17.12 -23.11 -7.12
CA TYR A 43 16.80 -22.09 -6.12
C TYR A 43 16.83 -20.69 -6.73
N ARG A 44 17.85 -20.32 -7.51
CA ARG A 44 17.88 -19.03 -8.23
C ARG A 44 16.68 -18.86 -9.15
N ARG A 45 16.23 -19.93 -9.83
CA ARG A 45 15.01 -19.88 -10.66
C ARG A 45 13.75 -19.60 -9.84
N LEU A 46 13.63 -20.18 -8.65
CA LEU A 46 12.53 -19.88 -7.72
C LEU A 46 12.62 -18.46 -7.16
N LEU A 47 13.81 -17.97 -6.83
CA LEU A 47 14.01 -16.60 -6.34
C LEU A 47 13.68 -15.54 -7.39
N ARG A 48 13.67 -15.87 -8.69
CA ARG A 48 13.17 -14.96 -9.75
C ARG A 48 11.69 -14.59 -9.61
N LEU A 49 10.91 -15.40 -8.87
CA LEU A 49 9.50 -15.10 -8.59
C LEU A 49 9.32 -13.90 -7.64
N PHE A 50 10.34 -13.55 -6.86
CA PHE A 50 10.29 -12.38 -5.98
C PHE A 50 10.40 -11.07 -6.79
N PRO A 51 9.77 -9.98 -6.33
CA PRO A 51 9.91 -8.67 -6.94
C PRO A 51 11.38 -8.27 -7.11
N TYR A 52 11.72 -7.63 -8.24
CA TYR A 52 13.11 -7.30 -8.59
C TYR A 52 13.87 -6.57 -7.48
N THR A 53 13.25 -5.55 -6.87
CA THR A 53 13.86 -4.76 -5.80
C THR A 53 14.13 -5.59 -4.55
N TYR A 54 13.24 -6.53 -4.23
CA TYR A 54 13.41 -7.41 -3.08
C TYR A 54 14.56 -8.40 -3.33
N ARG A 55 14.56 -9.01 -4.53
CA ARG A 55 15.60 -9.93 -4.98
C ARG A 55 16.98 -9.27 -4.96
N ARG A 56 17.12 -8.06 -5.50
CA ARG A 56 18.39 -7.31 -5.50
C ARG A 56 19.00 -7.15 -4.10
N ALA A 57 18.16 -7.00 -3.07
CA ALA A 57 18.61 -6.77 -1.69
C ALA A 57 18.86 -8.05 -0.90
N HIS A 58 18.06 -9.11 -1.10
CA HIS A 58 18.06 -10.29 -0.21
C HIS A 58 18.39 -11.62 -0.92
N GLU A 59 18.63 -11.63 -2.24
CA GLU A 59 18.85 -12.89 -2.98
C GLU A 59 20.04 -13.69 -2.43
N ALA A 60 21.15 -13.02 -2.13
CA ALA A 60 22.35 -13.70 -1.62
C ALA A 60 22.11 -14.32 -0.24
N GLU A 61 21.47 -13.58 0.67
CA GLU A 61 21.11 -14.04 2.01
C GLU A 61 20.11 -15.20 1.96
N MET A 62 19.04 -15.07 1.17
CA MET A 62 18.05 -16.13 0.99
C MET A 62 18.66 -17.38 0.37
N LEU A 63 19.52 -17.22 -0.64
CA LEU A 63 20.21 -18.35 -1.27
C LEU A 63 21.15 -19.02 -0.27
N GLY A 64 21.89 -18.26 0.53
CA GLY A 64 22.71 -18.79 1.62
C GLY A 64 21.90 -19.65 2.57
N HIS A 65 20.82 -19.10 3.14
CA HIS A 65 19.94 -19.84 4.05
C HIS A 65 19.31 -21.10 3.43
N LEU A 66 18.92 -21.06 2.16
CA LEU A 66 18.36 -22.23 1.45
C LEU A 66 19.42 -23.31 1.21
N LEU A 67 20.69 -22.94 1.00
CA LEU A 67 21.80 -23.87 0.81
C LEU A 67 22.29 -24.43 2.14
N ASP A 68 22.35 -23.62 3.19
CA ASP A 68 22.73 -24.04 4.55
C ASP A 68 21.72 -25.05 5.13
N GLY A 69 20.43 -24.89 4.79
CA GLY A 69 19.37 -25.83 5.17
C GLY A 69 19.29 -27.09 4.29
N ALA A 70 20.05 -27.19 3.21
CA ALA A 70 19.99 -28.32 2.30
C ALA A 70 20.82 -29.51 2.82
N ARG A 71 20.21 -30.69 2.88
CA ARG A 71 20.93 -31.93 3.23
C ARG A 71 22.05 -32.22 2.19
N PRO A 72 23.23 -32.73 2.61
CA PRO A 72 24.29 -33.15 1.70
C PRO A 72 23.77 -34.15 0.65
N GLY A 73 24.26 -34.04 -0.59
CA GLY A 73 23.90 -34.93 -1.71
C GLY A 73 22.56 -34.61 -2.39
N ARG A 74 21.87 -33.54 -1.99
CA ARG A 74 20.57 -33.18 -2.56
C ARG A 74 20.70 -32.41 -3.88
N SER A 75 20.00 -32.87 -4.91
CA SER A 75 20.07 -32.28 -6.25
C SER A 75 18.88 -31.38 -6.62
N ARG A 76 17.75 -31.46 -5.88
CA ARG A 76 16.51 -30.72 -6.19
C ARG A 76 15.82 -30.12 -4.93
N PRO A 77 15.16 -28.96 -5.08
CA PRO A 77 14.30 -28.38 -4.03
C PRO A 77 13.09 -29.28 -3.74
N THR A 78 12.66 -29.35 -2.48
CA THR A 78 11.53 -30.17 -2.04
C THR A 78 10.24 -29.48 -2.45
N ARG A 79 9.14 -30.24 -2.53
CA ARG A 79 7.82 -29.65 -2.78
C ARG A 79 7.44 -28.64 -1.69
N ALA A 80 7.79 -28.93 -0.44
CA ALA A 80 7.54 -28.03 0.69
C ALA A 80 8.27 -26.69 0.54
N GLU A 81 9.58 -26.71 0.24
CA GLU A 81 10.36 -25.48 -0.01
C GLU A 81 9.84 -24.68 -1.20
N ARG A 82 9.49 -25.37 -2.31
CA ARG A 82 8.91 -24.69 -3.48
C ARG A 82 7.62 -23.98 -3.11
N TRP A 83 6.74 -24.64 -2.36
CA TRP A 83 5.47 -24.06 -1.94
C TRP A 83 5.67 -22.91 -0.95
N ASP A 84 6.63 -23.03 -0.04
CA ASP A 84 6.93 -21.95 0.90
C ASP A 84 7.54 -20.74 0.20
N LEU A 85 8.44 -20.92 -0.77
CA LEU A 85 8.99 -19.85 -1.60
C LEU A 85 7.92 -19.20 -2.47
N LEU A 86 6.99 -19.97 -3.05
CA LEU A 86 5.85 -19.45 -3.80
C LEU A 86 4.95 -18.59 -2.90
N ARG A 87 4.63 -19.09 -1.70
CA ARG A 87 3.83 -18.34 -0.71
C ARG A 87 4.54 -17.08 -0.26
N ALA A 88 5.84 -17.15 0.00
CA ALA A 88 6.66 -15.99 0.38
C ALA A 88 6.72 -14.96 -0.76
N ALA A 89 6.94 -15.40 -2.00
CA ALA A 89 6.93 -14.52 -3.17
C ALA A 89 5.56 -13.85 -3.36
N ALA A 90 4.46 -14.61 -3.25
CA ALA A 90 3.10 -14.07 -3.35
C ALA A 90 2.83 -13.02 -2.27
N ARG A 91 3.27 -13.26 -1.02
CA ARG A 91 3.17 -12.28 0.07
C ARG A 91 3.98 -11.02 -0.22
N GLU A 92 5.18 -11.15 -0.76
CA GLU A 92 6.00 -10.00 -1.15
C GLU A 92 5.39 -9.22 -2.32
N TRP A 93 4.76 -9.90 -3.28
CA TRP A 93 4.00 -9.24 -4.35
C TRP A 93 2.77 -8.49 -3.84
N ALA A 94 2.05 -9.04 -2.87
CA ALA A 94 0.92 -8.35 -2.24
C ALA A 94 1.34 -7.06 -1.52
N LEU A 95 2.58 -7.01 -1.01
CA LEU A 95 3.15 -5.83 -0.34
C LEU A 95 3.95 -4.91 -1.29
N ALA A 96 4.24 -5.36 -2.52
CA ALA A 96 5.05 -4.62 -3.48
C ALA A 96 4.52 -3.20 -3.79
N PRO A 97 3.19 -2.96 -3.88
CA PRO A 97 2.67 -1.61 -4.08
C PRO A 97 3.05 -0.64 -2.94
N LEU A 98 3.20 -1.14 -1.71
CA LEU A 98 3.41 -0.34 -0.50
C LEU A 98 4.87 0.06 -0.27
N GLY A 99 5.85 -0.61 -0.87
CA GLY A 99 7.26 -0.35 -0.57
C GLY A 99 8.20 -1.51 -0.92
N SER A 100 9.43 -1.20 -1.31
CA SER A 100 10.49 -2.21 -1.43
C SER A 100 11.15 -2.51 -0.08
N THR A 101 11.18 -1.54 0.84
CA THR A 101 11.76 -1.70 2.17
C THR A 101 10.71 -1.69 3.28
N PRO A 102 10.98 -2.33 4.45
CA PRO A 102 10.07 -2.29 5.59
C PRO A 102 9.74 -0.88 6.07
N ARG A 103 10.70 0.05 6.03
CA ARG A 103 10.50 1.46 6.41
C ARG A 103 9.54 2.17 5.46
N GLN A 104 9.69 1.97 4.15
CA GLN A 104 8.76 2.51 3.14
C GLN A 104 7.37 1.94 3.32
N ARG A 105 7.25 0.62 3.51
CA ARG A 105 5.96 -0.04 3.75
C ARG A 105 5.25 0.52 4.97
N ARG A 106 5.95 0.74 6.09
CA ARG A 106 5.39 1.39 7.29
C ARG A 106 4.87 2.78 6.99
N ALA A 107 5.66 3.61 6.31
CA ALA A 107 5.27 4.98 5.97
C ALA A 107 4.04 5.01 5.03
N ALA A 108 4.03 4.18 3.99
CA ALA A 108 2.91 4.05 3.07
C ALA A 108 1.64 3.57 3.77
N THR A 109 1.77 2.52 4.59
CA THR A 109 0.64 1.93 5.32
C THR A 109 0.03 2.94 6.28
N GLY A 110 0.83 3.69 7.04
CA GLY A 110 0.33 4.72 7.95
C GLY A 110 -0.42 5.84 7.23
N LEU A 111 0.08 6.29 6.09
CA LEU A 111 -0.58 7.32 5.30
C LEU A 111 -1.86 6.80 4.62
N LEU A 112 -1.81 5.60 4.03
CA LEU A 112 -2.97 4.98 3.38
C LEU A 112 -4.07 4.64 4.39
N PHE A 113 -3.73 4.36 5.64
CA PHE A 113 -4.69 4.19 6.74
C PHE A 113 -5.51 5.46 7.03
N VAL A 114 -4.97 6.63 6.70
CA VAL A 114 -5.70 7.92 6.79
C VAL A 114 -6.43 8.22 5.48
N LEU A 115 -5.73 8.11 4.34
CA LEU A 115 -6.23 8.58 3.06
C LEU A 115 -7.31 7.67 2.45
N LEU A 116 -7.19 6.34 2.57
CA LEU A 116 -8.20 5.44 2.01
C LEU A 116 -9.57 5.64 2.68
N PRO A 117 -9.67 5.71 4.03
CA PRO A 117 -10.96 6.01 4.64
C PRO A 117 -11.51 7.38 4.29
N ALA A 118 -10.66 8.40 4.18
CA ALA A 118 -11.08 9.73 3.77
C ALA A 118 -11.68 9.73 2.35
N VAL A 119 -11.14 8.95 1.42
CA VAL A 119 -11.70 8.80 0.06
C VAL A 119 -12.98 7.97 0.06
N LEU A 120 -12.98 6.85 0.80
CA LEU A 120 -14.09 5.88 0.79
C LEU A 120 -15.34 6.35 1.54
N VAL A 121 -15.19 7.23 2.55
CA VAL A 121 -16.33 7.70 3.37
C VAL A 121 -17.40 8.39 2.54
N VAL A 122 -17.01 9.14 1.51
CA VAL A 122 -17.96 9.84 0.62
C VAL A 122 -18.90 8.84 -0.04
N MET A 123 -18.35 7.79 -0.63
CA MET A 123 -19.15 6.77 -1.31
C MET A 123 -19.98 5.95 -0.32
N ALA A 124 -19.40 5.60 0.83
CA ALA A 124 -20.08 4.87 1.89
C ALA A 124 -21.34 5.61 2.38
N VAL A 125 -21.18 6.88 2.77
CA VAL A 125 -22.28 7.69 3.29
C VAL A 125 -23.32 7.93 2.20
N ARG A 126 -22.90 8.21 0.96
CA ARG A 126 -23.83 8.39 -0.17
C ARG A 126 -24.71 7.16 -0.41
N VAL A 127 -24.09 5.98 -0.52
CA VAL A 127 -24.82 4.73 -0.81
C VAL A 127 -25.76 4.37 0.35
N LEU A 128 -25.32 4.55 1.59
CA LEU A 128 -26.16 4.28 2.75
C LEU A 128 -27.32 5.28 2.89
N ALA A 129 -27.10 6.56 2.60
CA ALA A 129 -28.15 7.57 2.57
C ALA A 129 -29.20 7.26 1.48
N PHE A 130 -28.74 6.88 0.29
CA PHE A 130 -29.60 6.43 -0.81
C PHE A 130 -30.41 5.19 -0.42
N ALA A 131 -29.77 4.18 0.17
CA ALA A 131 -30.44 2.96 0.62
C ALA A 131 -31.49 3.25 1.70
N ALA A 132 -31.17 4.10 2.67
CA ALA A 132 -32.10 4.51 3.72
C ALA A 132 -33.32 5.28 3.14
N ALA A 133 -33.10 6.12 2.13
CA ALA A 133 -34.17 6.85 1.45
C ALA A 133 -35.09 5.90 0.65
N ILE A 134 -34.53 4.94 -0.09
CA ILE A 134 -35.32 3.94 -0.82
C ILE A 134 -36.14 3.09 0.14
N VAL A 135 -35.54 2.60 1.22
CA VAL A 135 -36.25 1.81 2.23
C VAL A 135 -37.43 2.60 2.78
N ARG A 136 -37.21 3.85 3.18
CA ARG A 136 -38.28 4.72 3.68
C ARG A 136 -39.39 4.95 2.64
N ALA A 137 -39.03 5.13 1.37
CA ALA A 137 -39.98 5.38 0.29
C ALA A 137 -40.81 4.13 -0.09
N MET A 138 -40.19 2.95 -0.13
CA MET A 138 -40.83 1.71 -0.59
C MET A 138 -41.65 1.01 0.50
N LEU A 139 -41.26 1.15 1.77
CA LEU A 139 -41.76 0.30 2.85
C LEU A 139 -42.66 1.01 3.85
N GLY A 140 -42.76 2.34 3.79
CA GLY A 140 -43.33 3.10 4.89
C GLY A 140 -42.59 2.83 6.21
N PRO A 141 -43.17 3.18 7.37
CA PRO A 141 -42.55 2.95 8.68
C PRO A 141 -42.36 1.48 9.04
N ASP A 142 -43.18 0.57 8.49
CA ASP A 142 -43.36 -0.79 9.02
C ASP A 142 -42.87 -1.93 8.12
N GLY A 143 -42.44 -1.64 6.88
CA GLY A 143 -42.01 -2.69 5.95
C GLY A 143 -40.55 -3.12 6.14
N GLY A 144 -40.30 -4.42 6.13
CA GLY A 144 -38.97 -5.03 6.29
C GLY A 144 -38.41 -5.69 5.02
N ALA A 145 -38.43 -5.02 3.86
CA ALA A 145 -37.77 -5.61 2.69
C ALA A 145 -36.23 -5.60 2.87
N PRO A 146 -35.54 -6.66 2.43
CA PRO A 146 -34.11 -6.79 2.64
C PRO A 146 -33.35 -5.72 1.83
N LEU A 147 -32.65 -4.82 2.54
CA LEU A 147 -31.75 -3.78 1.99
C LEU A 147 -30.80 -4.29 0.88
N ALA A 148 -30.38 -5.55 0.98
CA ALA A 148 -29.50 -6.18 0.01
C ALA A 148 -30.16 -6.41 -1.37
N ALA A 149 -31.48 -6.55 -1.42
CA ALA A 149 -32.20 -6.74 -2.68
C ALA A 149 -32.37 -5.43 -3.46
N THR A 150 -32.49 -4.30 -2.75
CA THR A 150 -32.70 -2.98 -3.37
C THR A 150 -31.40 -2.25 -3.67
N VAL A 151 -30.41 -2.35 -2.78
CA VAL A 151 -29.09 -1.73 -2.96
C VAL A 151 -28.00 -2.78 -2.65
N PRO A 152 -27.60 -3.60 -3.63
CA PRO A 152 -26.67 -4.73 -3.43
C PRO A 152 -25.31 -4.33 -2.82
N THR A 153 -24.91 -3.07 -2.96
CA THR A 153 -23.66 -2.52 -2.42
C THR A 153 -23.79 -1.95 -1.01
N ALA A 154 -24.99 -1.78 -0.46
CA ALA A 154 -25.16 -1.26 0.91
C ALA A 154 -24.49 -2.14 1.98
N PRO A 155 -24.57 -3.48 1.93
CA PRO A 155 -23.90 -4.35 2.92
C PRO A 155 -22.39 -4.16 2.97
N MET A 156 -21.71 -3.99 1.81
CA MET A 156 -20.26 -3.79 1.81
C MET A 156 -19.86 -2.49 2.49
N TRP A 157 -20.63 -1.41 2.32
CA TRP A 157 -20.36 -0.12 2.95
C TRP A 157 -20.64 -0.13 4.44
N ALA A 158 -21.73 -0.78 4.87
CA ALA A 158 -22.02 -0.96 6.30
C ALA A 158 -20.92 -1.74 7.02
N LEU A 159 -20.47 -2.86 6.42
CA LEU A 159 -19.33 -3.64 6.92
C LEU A 159 -18.06 -2.79 6.94
N TRP A 160 -17.81 -2.01 5.90
CA TRP A 160 -16.62 -1.16 5.86
C TRP A 160 -16.62 -0.08 6.96
N ILE A 161 -17.74 0.59 7.23
CA ILE A 161 -17.85 1.55 8.34
C ILE A 161 -17.60 0.86 9.68
N ALA A 162 -18.19 -0.33 9.88
CA ALA A 162 -17.94 -1.13 11.09
C ALA A 162 -16.47 -1.51 11.22
N ALA A 163 -15.80 -1.87 10.11
CA ALA A 163 -14.37 -2.15 10.10
C ALA A 163 -13.54 -0.94 10.51
N VAL A 164 -13.83 0.26 9.97
CA VAL A 164 -13.17 1.51 10.36
C VAL A 164 -13.38 1.78 11.85
N ALA A 165 -14.61 1.74 12.35
CA ALA A 165 -14.91 1.95 13.77
C ALA A 165 -14.15 0.98 14.68
N LEU A 166 -14.15 -0.31 14.36
CA LEU A 166 -13.40 -1.34 15.09
C LEU A 166 -11.89 -1.07 15.09
N THR A 167 -11.33 -0.63 13.95
CA THR A 167 -9.91 -0.27 13.89
C THR A 167 -9.57 0.96 14.74
N LEU A 168 -10.44 1.98 14.75
CA LEU A 168 -10.27 3.20 15.55
C LEU A 168 -10.37 2.95 17.06
N VAL A 169 -11.21 2.01 17.50
CA VAL A 169 -11.30 1.60 18.92
C VAL A 169 -10.12 0.70 19.31
N GLY A 170 -9.36 0.18 18.36
CA GLY A 170 -8.18 -0.66 18.59
C GLY A 170 -8.42 -2.16 18.43
N ALA A 171 -9.63 -2.58 18.07
CA ALA A 171 -10.00 -3.96 17.76
C ALA A 171 -9.51 -4.39 16.36
N ARG A 172 -8.23 -4.16 16.05
CA ARG A 172 -7.63 -4.38 14.72
C ARG A 172 -7.77 -5.81 14.19
N ARG A 173 -7.88 -6.80 15.10
CA ARG A 173 -8.11 -8.20 14.73
C ARG A 173 -9.43 -8.38 14.01
N VAL A 174 -10.48 -7.95 14.69
CA VAL A 174 -11.86 -7.98 14.22
C VAL A 174 -12.03 -7.00 13.06
N GLY A 175 -11.50 -5.78 13.15
CA GLY A 175 -11.58 -4.78 12.10
C GLY A 175 -11.04 -5.26 10.74
N LEU A 176 -9.92 -5.99 10.70
CA LEU A 176 -9.43 -6.60 9.45
C LEU A 176 -10.41 -7.66 8.91
N VAL A 177 -10.92 -8.54 9.77
CA VAL A 177 -11.87 -9.59 9.35
C VAL A 177 -13.10 -8.94 8.72
N VAL A 178 -13.65 -7.91 9.38
CA VAL A 178 -14.80 -7.16 8.86
C VAL A 178 -14.44 -6.41 7.56
N ALA A 179 -13.23 -5.86 7.42
CA ALA A 179 -12.79 -5.24 6.17
C ALA A 179 -12.67 -6.24 5.02
N VAL A 180 -12.17 -7.46 5.30
CA VAL A 180 -12.11 -8.55 4.31
C VAL A 180 -13.52 -8.99 3.92
N LEU A 181 -14.45 -9.08 4.88
CA LEU A 181 -15.86 -9.35 4.60
C LEU A 181 -16.50 -8.25 3.76
N ALA A 182 -16.20 -6.98 4.03
CA ALA A 182 -16.66 -5.84 3.22
C ALA A 182 -16.14 -5.93 1.78
N ALA A 183 -14.85 -6.20 1.59
CA ALA A 183 -14.26 -6.39 0.27
C ALA A 183 -14.87 -7.60 -0.46
N GLY A 184 -15.07 -8.73 0.24
CA GLY A 184 -15.72 -9.92 -0.30
C GLY A 184 -17.17 -9.66 -0.72
N ALA A 185 -17.93 -8.94 0.09
CA ALA A 185 -19.29 -8.50 -0.24
C ALA A 185 -19.30 -7.60 -1.48
N GLY A 186 -18.32 -6.70 -1.61
CA GLY A 186 -18.16 -5.87 -2.81
C GLY A 186 -17.87 -6.67 -4.07
N VAL A 187 -16.96 -7.66 -4.00
CA VAL A 187 -16.69 -8.56 -5.12
C VAL A 187 -17.94 -9.37 -5.49
N ALA A 188 -18.68 -9.89 -4.50
CA ALA A 188 -19.92 -10.60 -4.74
C ALA A 188 -20.98 -9.71 -5.40
N ALA A 189 -21.10 -8.44 -4.99
CA ALA A 189 -22.00 -7.48 -5.60
C ALA A 189 -21.61 -7.17 -7.06
N LEU A 190 -20.32 -7.08 -7.38
CA LEU A 190 -19.85 -6.92 -8.76
C LEU A 190 -20.21 -8.13 -9.62
N VAL A 191 -19.90 -9.34 -9.14
CA VAL A 191 -20.21 -10.58 -9.86
C VAL A 191 -21.71 -10.73 -10.06
N GLY A 192 -22.51 -10.45 -9.02
CA GLY A 192 -23.97 -10.46 -9.11
C GLY A 192 -24.50 -9.43 -10.12
N SER A 193 -23.93 -8.23 -10.15
CA SER A 193 -24.31 -7.19 -11.11
C SER A 193 -24.02 -7.61 -12.56
N VAL A 194 -22.84 -8.20 -12.81
CA VAL A 194 -22.50 -8.74 -14.14
C VAL A 194 -23.42 -9.90 -14.52
N ALA A 195 -23.66 -10.84 -13.60
CA ALA A 195 -24.53 -11.99 -13.83
C ALA A 195 -25.99 -11.58 -14.10
N ALA A 196 -26.45 -10.48 -13.50
CA ALA A 196 -27.76 -9.89 -13.75
C ALA A 196 -27.83 -9.04 -15.05
N GLY A 197 -26.77 -9.02 -15.86
CA GLY A 197 -26.69 -8.21 -17.09
C GLY A 197 -26.44 -6.72 -16.85
N SER A 198 -26.19 -6.30 -15.60
CA SER A 198 -25.89 -4.91 -15.22
C SER A 198 -24.38 -4.68 -15.11
N ALA A 199 -23.65 -5.01 -16.17
CA ALA A 199 -22.21 -4.81 -16.21
C ALA A 199 -21.82 -3.32 -16.17
N TYR A 200 -22.74 -2.39 -16.50
CA TYR A 200 -22.53 -0.96 -16.29
C TYR A 200 -22.47 -0.58 -14.80
N ALA A 201 -23.36 -1.12 -13.97
CA ALA A 201 -23.29 -0.91 -12.52
C ALA A 201 -21.99 -1.51 -11.95
N ALA A 202 -21.62 -2.72 -12.39
CA ALA A 202 -20.36 -3.35 -12.01
C ALA A 202 -19.14 -2.48 -12.41
N TYR A 203 -19.17 -1.88 -13.59
CA TYR A 203 -18.12 -0.98 -14.08
C TYR A 203 -17.97 0.27 -13.20
N LEU A 204 -19.09 0.89 -12.81
CA LEU A 204 -19.09 2.06 -11.92
C LEU A 204 -18.63 1.74 -10.49
N ASP A 205 -18.92 0.52 -10.01
CA ASP A 205 -18.63 0.09 -8.64
C ASP A 205 -17.23 -0.53 -8.48
N ALA A 206 -16.64 -1.02 -9.56
CA ALA A 206 -15.33 -1.70 -9.54
C ALA A 206 -14.21 -0.89 -8.84
N PRO A 207 -14.04 0.43 -9.06
CA PRO A 207 -13.02 1.21 -8.37
C PRO A 207 -13.18 1.20 -6.85
N TRP A 208 -14.42 1.25 -6.36
CA TRP A 208 -14.69 1.27 -4.92
C TRP A 208 -14.38 -0.08 -4.27
N VAL A 209 -14.67 -1.18 -4.96
CA VAL A 209 -14.26 -2.52 -4.50
C VAL A 209 -12.74 -2.66 -4.48
N VAL A 210 -12.03 -2.13 -5.48
CA VAL A 210 -10.55 -2.04 -5.45
C VAL A 210 -10.08 -1.24 -4.23
N GLY A 211 -10.73 -0.12 -3.92
CA GLY A 211 -10.45 0.68 -2.72
C GLY A 211 -10.65 -0.10 -1.41
N LEU A 212 -11.72 -0.89 -1.30
CA LEU A 212 -11.97 -1.77 -0.15
C LEU A 212 -10.91 -2.88 -0.02
N VAL A 213 -10.53 -3.52 -1.13
CA VAL A 213 -9.46 -4.52 -1.17
C VAL A 213 -8.12 -3.89 -0.76
N ALA A 214 -7.81 -2.70 -1.26
CA ALA A 214 -6.61 -1.95 -0.87
C ALA A 214 -6.62 -1.62 0.63
N TYR A 215 -7.77 -1.19 1.18
CA TYR A 215 -7.92 -0.91 2.61
C TYR A 215 -7.70 -2.16 3.47
N ALA A 216 -8.30 -3.29 3.11
CA ALA A 216 -8.06 -4.56 3.79
C ALA A 216 -6.58 -4.99 3.71
N GLY A 217 -5.94 -4.78 2.56
CA GLY A 217 -4.51 -5.01 2.35
C GLY A 217 -3.62 -4.15 3.25
N VAL A 218 -3.96 -2.86 3.42
CA VAL A 218 -3.28 -1.93 4.33
C VAL A 218 -3.41 -2.39 5.79
N LEU A 219 -4.60 -2.82 6.22
CA LEU A 219 -4.78 -3.38 7.57
C LEU A 219 -3.98 -4.67 7.80
N ALA A 220 -3.90 -5.54 6.79
CA ALA A 220 -3.10 -6.76 6.84
C ALA A 220 -1.60 -6.45 6.90
N ALA A 221 -1.14 -5.50 6.08
CA ALA A 221 0.24 -5.02 6.04
C ALA A 221 0.67 -4.33 7.34
N GLY A 222 -0.25 -3.61 8.00
CA GLY A 222 0.00 -2.97 9.30
C GLY A 222 0.43 -3.97 10.38
N ARG A 223 -0.11 -5.20 10.35
CA ARG A 223 0.28 -6.26 11.29
C ARG A 223 1.68 -6.80 11.02
N THR A 224 2.00 -7.06 9.76
CA THR A 224 3.30 -7.64 9.38
C THR A 224 4.43 -6.64 9.55
N CYS A 225 4.16 -5.36 9.31
CA CYS A 225 5.18 -4.33 9.39
C CYS A 225 5.54 -3.93 10.83
N ARG A 226 4.90 -4.46 11.88
CA ARG A 226 5.11 -4.07 13.30
C ARG A 226 5.16 -2.55 13.48
N VAL A 227 4.18 -1.83 12.90
CA VAL A 227 3.90 -0.47 13.37
C VAL A 227 3.50 -0.64 14.83
N GLY A 228 4.13 0.08 15.76
CA GLY A 228 3.83 -0.02 17.20
C GLY A 228 2.36 0.27 17.51
N ALA A 229 2.02 0.42 18.80
CA ALA A 229 0.73 1.03 19.16
C ALA A 229 0.55 2.30 18.31
N GLU A 230 -0.53 2.39 17.53
CA GLU A 230 -0.70 3.58 16.72
C GLU A 230 -0.87 4.75 17.66
N PRO A 231 -0.17 5.86 17.41
CA PRO A 231 -0.39 7.04 18.20
C PRO A 231 -1.86 7.44 18.07
N VAL A 232 -2.46 7.89 19.17
CA VAL A 232 -3.81 8.48 19.19
C VAL A 232 -3.94 9.54 18.09
N ALA A 233 -2.84 10.24 17.77
CA ALA A 233 -2.72 11.17 16.66
C ALA A 233 -3.11 10.57 15.29
N LEU A 234 -2.76 9.32 14.97
CA LEU A 234 -3.12 8.71 13.69
C LEU A 234 -4.62 8.45 13.60
N ARG A 235 -5.24 7.96 14.69
CA ARG A 235 -6.69 7.75 14.75
C ARG A 235 -7.44 9.06 14.61
N ALA A 236 -7.00 10.10 15.34
CA ALA A 236 -7.54 11.44 15.22
C ALA A 236 -7.39 11.97 13.79
N ALA A 237 -6.21 11.79 13.16
CA ALA A 237 -5.97 12.20 11.79
C ALA A 237 -6.92 11.49 10.79
N THR A 238 -7.17 10.19 10.95
CA THR A 238 -8.14 9.46 10.10
C THR A 238 -9.55 10.04 10.26
N VAL A 239 -10.02 10.26 11.49
CA VAL A 239 -11.36 10.82 11.74
C VAL A 239 -11.48 12.24 11.17
N TRP A 240 -10.48 13.10 11.43
CA TRP A 240 -10.46 14.46 10.89
C TRP A 240 -10.42 14.48 9.36
N ALA A 241 -9.61 13.63 8.74
CA ALA A 241 -9.54 13.53 7.28
C ALA A 241 -10.88 13.08 6.69
N MET A 242 -11.54 12.08 7.29
CA MET A 242 -12.88 11.65 6.88
C MET A 242 -13.91 12.77 7.02
N ALA A 243 -13.93 13.46 8.16
CA ALA A 243 -14.86 14.57 8.40
C ALA A 243 -14.65 15.72 7.42
N LEU A 244 -13.39 16.10 7.14
CA LEU A 244 -13.06 17.16 6.19
C LEU A 244 -13.46 16.80 4.76
N VAL A 245 -13.12 15.60 4.28
CA VAL A 245 -13.47 15.18 2.92
C VAL A 245 -14.98 15.05 2.76
N LEU A 246 -15.67 14.47 3.74
CA LEU A 246 -17.13 14.36 3.72
C LEU A 246 -17.79 15.75 3.77
N GLY A 247 -17.32 16.64 4.65
CA GLY A 247 -17.84 18.00 4.77
C GLY A 247 -17.64 18.82 3.50
N ALA A 248 -16.46 18.74 2.89
CA ALA A 248 -16.17 19.40 1.61
C ALA A 248 -17.07 18.85 0.48
N PHE A 249 -17.26 17.53 0.42
CA PHE A 249 -18.16 16.91 -0.56
C PHE A 249 -19.61 17.35 -0.38
N VAL A 250 -20.13 17.32 0.86
CA VAL A 250 -21.50 17.74 1.17
C VAL A 250 -21.68 19.23 0.85
N ALA A 251 -20.73 20.09 1.21
CA ALA A 251 -20.78 21.51 0.90
C ALA A 251 -20.83 21.75 -0.63
N ALA A 252 -19.94 21.11 -1.39
CA ALA A 252 -19.89 21.26 -2.84
C ALA A 252 -21.15 20.73 -3.54
N THR A 253 -21.72 19.62 -3.06
CA THR A 253 -22.93 19.02 -3.66
C THR A 253 -24.22 19.65 -3.15
N SER A 254 -24.23 20.31 -2.00
CA SER A 254 -25.44 20.94 -1.44
C SER A 254 -25.94 22.12 -2.27
N ALA A 255 -25.04 22.90 -2.87
CA ALA A 255 -25.39 23.99 -3.77
C ALA A 255 -26.06 23.46 -5.05
N ASP A 256 -25.47 22.42 -5.67
CA ASP A 256 -26.01 21.75 -6.85
C ASP A 256 -27.35 21.07 -6.54
N ALA A 257 -27.44 20.39 -5.39
CA ALA A 257 -28.66 19.77 -4.89
C ALA A 257 -29.81 20.78 -4.74
N ALA A 258 -29.53 21.93 -4.13
CA ALA A 258 -30.51 23.01 -3.97
C ALA A 258 -30.96 23.58 -5.32
N HIS A 259 -30.02 23.79 -6.25
CA HIS A 259 -30.33 24.29 -7.59
C HIS A 259 -31.20 23.30 -8.41
N LEU A 260 -30.93 22.00 -8.29
CA LEU A 260 -31.62 20.95 -9.04
C LEU A 260 -32.88 20.41 -8.35
N GLY A 261 -33.18 20.86 -7.11
CA GLY A 261 -34.28 20.31 -6.31
C GLY A 261 -34.12 18.83 -5.97
N MET A 262 -32.90 18.29 -6.05
CA MET A 262 -32.59 16.89 -5.81
C MET A 262 -31.73 16.76 -4.54
N PRO A 263 -31.88 15.70 -3.74
CA PRO A 263 -31.03 15.52 -2.58
C PRO A 263 -29.56 15.29 -2.98
N TRP A 264 -28.62 15.77 -2.18
CA TRP A 264 -27.17 15.69 -2.44
C TRP A 264 -26.63 14.26 -2.59
N TRP A 265 -27.32 13.27 -2.03
CA TRP A 265 -26.96 11.86 -2.16
C TRP A 265 -27.46 11.22 -3.45
N SER A 266 -28.30 11.91 -4.23
CA SER A 266 -28.79 11.41 -5.53
C SER A 266 -27.69 11.47 -6.59
N GLY A 267 -27.74 10.55 -7.55
CA GLY A 267 -26.83 10.56 -8.71
C GLY A 267 -26.96 11.83 -9.56
N GLY A 268 -28.13 12.48 -9.55
CA GLY A 268 -28.40 13.72 -10.28
C GLY A 268 -27.58 14.92 -9.79
N ALA A 269 -27.28 14.99 -8.49
CA ALA A 269 -26.46 16.06 -7.90
C ALA A 269 -24.98 16.01 -8.34
N LEU A 270 -24.55 14.94 -9.01
CA LEU A 270 -23.17 14.76 -9.50
C LEU A 270 -23.03 14.98 -11.01
N VAL A 271 -24.12 15.31 -11.71
CA VAL A 271 -24.10 15.54 -13.16
C VAL A 271 -23.26 16.77 -13.53
N SER A 272 -23.16 17.75 -12.63
CA SER A 272 -22.31 18.95 -12.76
C SER A 272 -20.81 18.66 -12.65
N TRP A 273 -20.42 17.51 -12.09
CA TRP A 273 -19.01 17.16 -11.87
C TRP A 273 -18.43 16.56 -13.14
N THR A 274 -17.93 17.42 -14.01
CA THR A 274 -17.21 16.99 -15.21
C THR A 274 -15.98 16.16 -14.82
N LEU A 275 -15.62 15.18 -15.66
CA LEU A 275 -14.42 14.38 -15.44
C LEU A 275 -13.17 15.25 -15.23
N GLN A 276 -13.10 16.40 -15.91
CA GLN A 276 -12.02 17.38 -15.79
C GLN A 276 -11.95 18.00 -14.40
N ALA A 277 -13.10 18.38 -13.81
CA ALA A 277 -13.18 18.94 -12.46
C ALA A 277 -12.68 17.95 -11.39
N LEU A 278 -12.81 16.65 -11.62
CA LEU A 278 -12.27 15.59 -10.76
C LEU A 278 -10.80 15.28 -11.06
N ALA A 279 -10.41 15.24 -12.33
CA ALA A 279 -9.08 14.80 -12.75
C ALA A 279 -7.98 15.78 -12.32
N VAL A 280 -8.19 17.09 -12.53
CA VAL A 280 -7.19 18.13 -12.22
C VAL A 280 -6.73 18.11 -10.76
N PRO A 281 -7.62 18.18 -9.75
CA PRO A 281 -7.19 18.17 -8.35
C PRO A 281 -6.53 16.85 -7.97
N VAL A 282 -6.99 15.72 -8.51
CA VAL A 282 -6.38 14.40 -8.24
C VAL A 282 -4.96 14.34 -8.79
N VAL A 283 -4.73 14.78 -10.03
CA VAL A 283 -3.39 14.82 -10.63
C VAL A 283 -2.47 15.76 -9.86
N LEU A 284 -2.95 16.94 -9.47
CA LEU A 284 -2.18 17.89 -8.67
C LEU A 284 -1.81 17.31 -7.30
N LEU A 285 -2.77 16.73 -6.57
CA LEU A 285 -2.53 16.12 -5.26
C LEU A 285 -1.54 14.95 -5.36
N LEU A 286 -1.68 14.08 -6.36
CA LEU A 286 -0.74 12.97 -6.57
C LEU A 286 0.64 13.49 -6.97
N GLY A 287 0.72 14.53 -7.81
CA GLY A 287 1.95 15.21 -8.18
C GLY A 287 2.69 15.80 -6.98
N VAL A 288 1.98 16.56 -6.12
CA VAL A 288 2.54 17.10 -4.88
C VAL A 288 2.95 15.96 -3.94
N ALA A 289 2.16 14.89 -3.83
CA ALA A 289 2.49 13.73 -3.02
C ALA A 289 3.74 12.99 -3.51
N LEU A 290 4.09 13.05 -4.80
CA LEU A 290 5.33 12.51 -5.34
C LEU A 290 6.57 13.32 -4.92
N LEU A 291 6.43 14.62 -4.67
CA LEU A 291 7.54 15.49 -4.27
C LEU A 291 8.04 15.19 -2.85
N TRP A 292 7.19 14.64 -1.97
CA TRP A 292 7.53 14.41 -0.57
C TRP A 292 7.88 12.95 -0.28
N ARG A 293 9.05 12.69 0.32
CA ARG A 293 9.55 11.31 0.57
C ARG A 293 8.61 10.44 1.42
N ARG A 294 7.83 11.04 2.32
CA ARG A 294 6.89 10.32 3.19
C ARG A 294 5.61 9.91 2.45
N THR A 295 5.12 10.75 1.54
CA THR A 295 3.83 10.52 0.85
C THR A 295 3.99 9.76 -0.46
N ARG A 296 5.15 9.84 -1.11
CA ARG A 296 5.41 9.19 -2.41
C ARG A 296 5.11 7.69 -2.43
N GLN A 297 5.26 6.99 -1.30
CA GLN A 297 5.03 5.55 -1.24
C GLN A 297 3.55 5.16 -1.25
N ALA A 298 2.63 6.08 -0.95
CA ALA A 298 1.18 5.86 -1.07
C ALA A 298 0.67 6.14 -2.49
N VAL A 299 1.41 6.91 -3.29
CA VAL A 299 1.01 7.33 -4.64
C VAL A 299 0.67 6.18 -5.58
N PRO A 300 1.40 5.05 -5.62
CA PRO A 300 1.05 3.95 -6.53
C PRO A 300 -0.37 3.41 -6.30
N VAL A 301 -0.75 3.19 -5.03
CA VAL A 301 -2.08 2.69 -4.66
C VAL A 301 -3.16 3.73 -4.95
N LEU A 302 -2.94 4.98 -4.53
CA LEU A 302 -3.91 6.06 -4.72
C LEU A 302 -4.06 6.44 -6.20
N GLY A 303 -2.97 6.40 -6.97
CA GLY A 303 -2.98 6.68 -8.39
C GLY A 303 -3.65 5.58 -9.20
N GLY A 304 -3.43 4.30 -8.86
CA GLY A 304 -4.20 3.20 -9.43
C GLY A 304 -5.70 3.32 -9.17
N LEU A 305 -6.08 3.63 -7.94
CA LEU A 305 -7.47 3.88 -7.56
C LEU A 305 -8.06 5.09 -8.28
N ALA A 306 -7.32 6.20 -8.37
CA ALA A 306 -7.70 7.40 -9.09
C ALA A 306 -7.94 7.12 -10.57
N VAL A 307 -7.03 6.39 -11.23
CA VAL A 307 -7.20 5.97 -12.63
C VAL A 307 -8.45 5.12 -12.79
N ALA A 308 -8.71 4.18 -11.88
CA ALA A 308 -9.93 3.39 -11.90
C ALA A 308 -11.20 4.27 -11.78
N VAL A 309 -11.22 5.22 -10.84
CA VAL A 309 -12.37 6.13 -10.65
C VAL A 309 -12.58 7.05 -11.86
N LEU A 310 -11.50 7.59 -12.43
CA LEU A 310 -11.60 8.48 -13.59
C LEU A 310 -12.04 7.71 -14.83
N LEU A 311 -11.45 6.54 -15.09
CA LEU A 311 -11.81 5.72 -16.24
C LEU A 311 -13.26 5.23 -16.12
N SER A 312 -13.70 4.81 -14.92
CA SER A 312 -15.08 4.33 -14.75
C SER A 312 -16.14 5.40 -15.00
N ARG A 313 -15.76 6.68 -14.89
CA ARG A 313 -16.60 7.85 -15.17
C ARG A 313 -16.36 8.46 -16.55
N SER A 314 -15.39 7.94 -17.29
CA SER A 314 -15.06 8.42 -18.63
C SER A 314 -15.86 7.66 -19.68
N THR A 315 -16.13 8.33 -20.80
CA THR A 315 -16.61 7.69 -22.02
C THR A 315 -15.48 7.00 -22.80
N PHE A 316 -14.28 6.81 -22.23
CA PHE A 316 -13.12 6.33 -22.99
C PHE A 316 -13.28 4.89 -23.52
N PHE A 317 -13.96 4.02 -22.77
CA PHE A 317 -14.28 2.67 -23.21
C PHE A 317 -15.54 2.59 -24.09
N TRP A 318 -16.15 3.73 -24.39
CA TRP A 318 -17.32 3.82 -25.24
C TRP A 318 -16.88 4.13 -26.67
N SER A 319 -16.90 3.13 -27.56
CA SER A 319 -16.97 3.48 -28.98
C SER A 319 -18.32 4.15 -29.19
N GLY A 320 -18.35 5.37 -29.73
CA GLY A 320 -19.55 6.22 -29.86
C GLY A 320 -20.71 5.64 -30.69
N THR A 321 -20.65 4.36 -31.04
CA THR A 321 -21.63 3.58 -31.79
C THR A 321 -22.43 2.60 -30.92
N VAL A 322 -22.05 2.41 -29.65
CA VAL A 322 -22.70 1.47 -28.72
C VAL A 322 -23.45 2.26 -27.64
N SER A 323 -24.67 1.83 -27.30
CA SER A 323 -25.57 2.47 -26.33
C SER A 323 -25.04 2.40 -24.90
N ILE A 324 -25.06 3.54 -24.17
CA ILE A 324 -25.05 3.79 -22.68
C ILE A 324 -24.99 2.57 -21.72
N GLN A 325 -25.77 1.56 -22.09
CA GLN A 325 -26.22 0.48 -21.25
C GLN A 325 -25.49 -0.85 -21.48
N THR A 326 -24.71 -1.03 -22.55
CA THR A 326 -24.00 -2.29 -22.82
C THR A 326 -22.52 -2.18 -22.46
N ALA A 327 -22.21 -1.95 -21.19
CA ALA A 327 -20.87 -2.28 -20.71
C ALA A 327 -20.75 -3.80 -20.68
N ASP A 328 -19.68 -4.36 -21.25
CA ASP A 328 -19.43 -5.80 -21.22
C ASP A 328 -18.46 -6.18 -20.08
N LEU A 329 -18.41 -7.47 -19.73
CA LEU A 329 -17.40 -8.00 -18.79
C LEU A 329 -15.97 -7.58 -19.18
N GLY A 330 -15.69 -7.50 -20.49
CA GLY A 330 -14.42 -7.01 -21.02
C GLY A 330 -14.06 -5.60 -20.54
N ASN A 331 -15.03 -4.70 -20.39
CA ASN A 331 -14.80 -3.33 -19.92
C ASN A 331 -14.44 -3.31 -18.43
N VAL A 332 -15.10 -4.13 -17.61
CA VAL A 332 -14.78 -4.26 -16.17
C VAL A 332 -13.37 -4.82 -16.00
N VAL A 333 -13.03 -5.89 -16.74
CA VAL A 333 -11.68 -6.49 -16.70
C VAL A 333 -10.63 -5.50 -17.22
N GLY A 334 -10.91 -4.80 -18.32
CA GLY A 334 -10.03 -3.78 -18.90
C GLY A 334 -9.75 -2.63 -17.93
N LEU A 335 -10.79 -2.13 -17.25
CA LEU A 335 -10.66 -1.11 -16.20
C LEU A 335 -9.72 -1.55 -15.08
N LEU A 336 -9.95 -2.76 -14.54
CA LEU A 336 -9.14 -3.32 -13.47
C LEU A 336 -7.68 -3.56 -13.91
N ALA A 337 -7.48 -4.04 -15.14
CA ALA A 337 -6.16 -4.24 -15.72
C ALA A 337 -5.40 -2.92 -15.89
N ILE A 338 -6.03 -1.86 -16.40
CA ILE A 338 -5.40 -0.55 -16.53
C ILE A 338 -5.10 0.06 -15.16
N ALA A 339 -6.00 -0.05 -14.19
CA ALA A 339 -5.76 0.42 -12.83
C ALA A 339 -4.56 -0.30 -12.16
N ALA A 340 -4.45 -1.62 -12.37
CA ALA A 340 -3.31 -2.40 -11.91
C ALA A 340 -2.01 -1.99 -12.63
N ALA A 341 -2.05 -1.80 -13.96
CA ALA A 341 -0.91 -1.33 -14.73
C ALA A 341 -0.45 0.06 -14.28
N ALA A 342 -1.38 1.00 -14.06
CA ALA A 342 -1.08 2.33 -13.53
C ALA A 342 -0.42 2.26 -12.15
N THR A 343 -0.91 1.38 -11.26
CA THR A 343 -0.29 1.12 -9.95
C THR A 343 1.17 0.66 -10.11
N LEU A 344 1.43 -0.28 -11.02
CA LEU A 344 2.77 -0.82 -11.28
C LEU A 344 3.72 0.22 -11.91
N VAL A 345 3.23 1.01 -12.86
CA VAL A 345 4.00 2.10 -13.49
C VAL A 345 4.35 3.16 -12.46
N LEU A 346 3.39 3.63 -11.67
CA LEU A 346 3.64 4.61 -10.60
C LEU A 346 4.60 4.04 -9.56
N ARG A 347 4.50 2.75 -9.23
CA ARG A 347 5.45 2.07 -8.34
C ARG A 347 6.87 2.08 -8.92
N TRP A 348 7.00 1.82 -10.21
CA TRP A 348 8.28 1.90 -10.91
C TRP A 348 8.85 3.33 -10.87
N VAL A 349 8.03 4.34 -11.15
CA VAL A 349 8.43 5.77 -11.07
C VAL A 349 8.93 6.11 -9.66
N VAL A 350 8.17 5.75 -8.62
CA VAL A 350 8.58 5.99 -7.22
C VAL A 350 9.91 5.30 -6.91
N ASN A 351 10.10 4.04 -7.32
CA ASN A 351 11.37 3.35 -7.12
C ASN A 351 12.55 4.08 -7.81
N ARG A 352 12.34 4.61 -9.03
CA ARG A 352 13.40 5.37 -9.74
C ARG A 352 13.73 6.69 -9.06
N LEU A 353 12.72 7.40 -8.56
CA LEU A 353 12.94 8.62 -7.78
C LEU A 353 13.71 8.33 -6.49
N ASP A 354 13.43 7.20 -5.84
CA ASP A 354 14.14 6.74 -4.65
C ASP A 354 15.62 6.48 -4.97
N GLU A 355 15.91 5.70 -6.01
CA GLU A 355 17.27 5.39 -6.47
C GLU A 355 18.08 6.66 -6.80
N LEU A 356 17.49 7.60 -7.54
CA LEU A 356 18.13 8.88 -7.85
C LEU A 356 18.43 9.70 -6.59
N SER A 357 17.50 9.65 -5.61
CA SER A 357 17.65 10.38 -4.36
C SER A 357 18.75 9.80 -3.45
N GLU A 358 19.00 8.49 -3.55
CA GLU A 358 20.09 7.79 -2.86
C GLU A 358 21.44 8.04 -3.55
N ALA A 359 21.48 7.98 -4.89
CA ALA A 359 22.68 8.29 -5.66
C ALA A 359 23.19 9.72 -5.42
N ARG A 360 22.28 10.71 -5.38
CA ARG A 360 22.64 12.10 -5.03
C ARG A 360 23.19 12.24 -3.61
N ALA A 361 22.60 11.51 -2.65
CA ALA A 361 23.07 11.54 -1.27
C ALA A 361 24.47 10.90 -1.13
N ALA A 362 24.72 9.78 -1.82
CA ALA A 362 26.03 9.13 -1.85
C ALA A 362 27.09 10.01 -2.51
N HIS A 363 26.76 10.67 -3.61
CA HIS A 363 27.67 11.62 -4.27
C HIS A 363 27.99 12.82 -3.36
N GLY A 364 26.98 13.39 -2.70
CA GLY A 364 27.19 14.47 -1.73
C GLY A 364 28.07 14.05 -0.54
N ALA A 365 27.91 12.82 -0.04
CA ALA A 365 28.76 12.29 1.02
C ALA A 365 30.20 12.06 0.55
N LEU A 366 30.40 11.60 -0.69
CA LEU A 366 31.74 11.44 -1.27
C LEU A 366 32.42 12.80 -1.45
N LEU A 367 31.70 13.80 -1.99
CA LEU A 367 32.22 15.16 -2.11
C LEU A 367 32.59 15.77 -0.75
N ALA A 368 31.80 15.52 0.30
CA ALA A 368 32.11 15.96 1.65
C ALA A 368 33.33 15.23 2.25
N ALA A 369 33.54 13.96 1.90
CA ALA A 369 34.70 13.19 2.34
C ALA A 369 35.99 13.54 1.58
N THR A 370 35.90 13.86 0.28
CA THR A 370 37.06 14.24 -0.56
C THR A 370 37.40 15.71 -0.47
N GLY A 371 36.37 16.57 -0.34
CA GLY A 371 36.50 18.01 -0.18
C GLY A 371 36.70 18.39 1.28
N GLY A 372 37.58 17.67 1.99
CA GLY A 372 37.90 17.88 3.39
C GLY A 372 37.92 19.38 3.70
N THR A 373 37.25 19.76 4.80
CA THR A 373 37.26 21.13 5.33
C THR A 373 38.64 21.72 5.07
N PRO A 374 38.77 22.77 4.24
CA PRO A 374 40.07 23.35 3.98
C PRO A 374 40.71 23.60 5.33
N HIS A 375 41.88 22.99 5.53
CA HIS A 375 42.65 23.24 6.75
C HIS A 375 42.74 24.76 6.84
N PRO A 376 42.35 25.40 7.97
CA PRO A 376 42.38 26.86 8.07
C PRO A 376 43.76 27.47 7.75
N ASP A 377 44.81 26.64 7.73
CA ASP A 377 46.19 27.01 7.39
C ASP A 377 46.60 26.64 5.96
N ALA A 378 45.68 26.22 5.09
CA ALA A 378 45.99 25.99 3.68
C ALA A 378 46.21 27.36 3.00
N PRO A 379 47.46 27.68 2.58
CA PRO A 379 47.80 28.99 2.05
C PRO A 379 46.90 29.31 0.85
N HIS A 380 46.34 30.51 0.85
CA HIS A 380 45.50 30.94 -0.25
C HIS A 380 46.31 30.97 -1.54
N PRO A 381 45.81 30.39 -2.65
CA PRO A 381 46.49 30.46 -3.93
C PRO A 381 46.50 31.93 -4.37
N GLY A 382 47.60 32.62 -4.07
CA GLY A 382 47.76 34.06 -4.24
C GLY A 382 48.46 34.78 -3.09
N GLU A 383 48.72 34.15 -1.94
CA GLU A 383 49.57 34.77 -0.92
C GLU A 383 51.03 34.78 -1.41
N PRO A 384 51.65 35.97 -1.59
CA PRO A 384 53.05 36.06 -1.97
C PRO A 384 53.88 35.51 -0.82
N THR A 385 54.59 34.41 -1.08
CA THR A 385 55.62 33.92 -0.16
C THR A 385 56.69 35.00 -0.04
N ALA A 386 56.71 35.66 1.11
CA ALA A 386 57.79 36.58 1.45
C ALA A 386 59.10 35.79 1.47
N VAL A 387 60.02 36.18 0.58
CA VAL A 387 61.41 35.68 0.49
C VAL A 387 62.28 36.50 1.43
#